data_AF-A0AAV4DZN8-F1
#
_entry.id   AF-A0AAV4DZN8-F1
#
_cell.length_a   1.000
_cell.length_b   1.000
_cell.length_c   1.000
_cell.angle_alpha   90.00
_cell.angle_beta   90.00
_cell.angle_gamma   90.00
#
_symmetry.space_group_name_H-M   'P 1'
#
loop_
_entity.id
_entity.type
_entity.pdbx_description
1 polymer ?
#
loop_
_entity_poly.entity_id
_entity_poly.type
_entity_poly.pdbx_seq_one_letter_code
_entity_poly.pdbx_strand_id
1 'polypeptide(L)'
;MKLLFLVSVALIGWAWANVEDELFRRYSGGDRMMDEMEFASYWMHFDRDGDGNVTKLEFDRTWKSDGLNDPERAPFFFIELDRVADEVLNAEDFTHMFHIFDEDGDGKILKSEFDFNWKGLFDD
;
A
#
# COMPACT_ATOMS: atom_id res chain seq x y z
N MET A 1 -27.95 0.83 35.45
CA MET A 1 -27.84 2.14 34.78
C MET A 1 -26.36 2.43 34.57
N LYS A 2 -25.94 2.43 33.29
CA LYS A 2 -24.75 2.98 32.63
C LYS A 2 -23.32 2.65 33.13
N LEU A 3 -22.59 2.02 32.21
CA LEU A 3 -21.13 1.89 32.06
C LEU A 3 -20.35 3.18 32.36
N LEU A 4 -19.14 3.01 32.91
CA LEU A 4 -17.99 3.86 32.61
C LEU A 4 -16.75 2.96 32.42
N PHE A 5 -16.52 2.52 31.19
CA PHE A 5 -15.20 2.10 30.75
C PHE A 5 -14.45 3.36 30.33
N LEU A 6 -13.51 3.81 31.15
CA LEU A 6 -12.43 4.69 30.71
C LEU A 6 -11.20 3.81 30.52
N VAL A 7 -11.12 3.17 29.36
CA VAL A 7 -9.84 2.69 28.85
C VAL A 7 -9.40 3.71 27.82
N SER A 8 -8.32 4.39 28.18
CA SER A 8 -7.56 5.36 27.42
C SER A 8 -7.38 4.98 25.94
N VAL A 9 -7.98 5.79 25.05
CA VAL A 9 -7.85 5.73 23.58
C VAL A 9 -6.40 6.00 23.10
N ALA A 10 -5.48 6.38 23.99
CA ALA A 10 -4.13 6.80 23.63
C ALA A 10 -3.15 5.67 23.24
N LEU A 11 -3.46 4.39 23.50
CA LEU A 11 -2.56 3.26 23.15
C LEU A 11 -2.88 2.58 21.82
N ILE A 12 -4.02 2.90 21.19
CA ILE A 12 -4.43 2.25 19.93
C ILE A 12 -3.83 2.97 18.71
N GLY A 13 -3.50 4.25 18.82
CA GLY A 13 -2.97 5.05 17.69
C GLY A 13 -1.50 4.78 17.32
N TRP A 14 -0.76 3.97 18.10
CA TRP A 14 0.68 3.75 17.88
C TRP A 14 1.01 2.47 17.11
N ALA A 15 0.04 1.58 16.92
CA ALA A 15 0.25 0.29 16.25
C ALA A 15 -0.04 0.32 14.74
N TRP A 16 -0.79 1.32 14.27
CA TRP A 16 -1.18 1.46 12.84
C TRP A 16 -0.20 2.31 12.03
N ALA A 17 0.62 3.12 12.70
CA ALA A 17 1.73 3.78 12.02
C ALA A 17 2.77 2.70 11.70
N ASN A 18 3.32 2.71 10.49
CA ASN A 18 4.50 1.97 10.05
C ASN A 18 4.28 0.60 9.38
N VAL A 19 3.06 0.18 9.00
CA VAL A 19 2.89 -1.07 8.22
C VAL A 19 3.38 -0.85 6.80
N GLU A 20 2.97 0.26 6.19
CA GLU A 20 3.46 0.77 4.91
C GLU A 20 4.99 0.96 4.92
N ASP A 21 5.54 1.49 6.01
CA ASP A 21 7.00 1.60 6.20
C ASP A 21 7.69 0.23 6.30
N GLU A 22 7.07 -0.75 6.95
CA GLU A 22 7.62 -2.10 7.03
C GLU A 22 7.62 -2.77 5.66
N LEU A 23 6.51 -2.67 4.92
CA LEU A 23 6.43 -3.15 3.54
C LEU A 23 7.46 -2.44 2.67
N PHE A 24 7.60 -1.11 2.80
CA PHE A 24 8.62 -0.36 2.06
C PHE A 24 10.02 -0.92 2.35
N ARG A 25 10.38 -1.05 3.63
CA ARG A 25 11.68 -1.60 4.04
C ARG A 25 11.89 -3.05 3.60
N ARG A 26 10.82 -3.85 3.52
CA ARG A 26 10.88 -5.25 3.09
C ARG A 26 11.22 -5.36 1.61
N TYR A 27 10.64 -4.48 0.79
CA TYR A 27 10.75 -4.57 -0.67
C TYR A 27 11.85 -3.69 -1.28
N SER A 28 12.28 -2.61 -0.60
CA SER A 28 13.38 -1.71 -1.04
C SER A 28 14.80 -2.25 -0.78
N GLY A 29 14.93 -3.55 -0.50
CA GLY A 29 16.23 -4.21 -0.36
C GLY A 29 17.23 -3.51 0.57
N GLY A 30 18.49 -3.46 0.12
CA GLY A 30 19.61 -2.93 0.91
C GLY A 30 19.94 -1.46 0.67
N ASP A 31 19.55 -0.92 -0.48
CA ASP A 31 19.78 0.47 -0.87
C ASP A 31 18.68 1.43 -0.38
N ARG A 32 17.56 0.87 0.12
CA ARG A 32 16.41 1.60 0.72
C ARG A 32 15.72 2.51 -0.28
N MET A 33 15.77 2.12 -1.55
CA MET A 33 15.03 2.69 -2.66
C MET A 33 14.30 1.55 -3.36
N MET A 34 13.29 1.83 -4.17
CA MET A 34 12.68 0.81 -5.02
C MET A 34 12.95 1.12 -6.47
N ASP A 35 13.53 0.20 -7.23
CA ASP A 35 13.27 0.21 -8.67
C ASP A 35 11.88 -0.35 -9.00
N GLU A 36 11.55 -0.32 -10.29
CA GLU A 36 10.27 -0.79 -10.82
C GLU A 36 9.99 -2.26 -10.44
N MET A 37 11.00 -3.13 -10.38
CA MET A 37 10.79 -4.54 -10.03
C MET A 37 10.51 -4.72 -8.53
N GLU A 38 11.22 -3.98 -7.69
CA GLU A 38 10.98 -3.95 -6.24
C GLU A 38 9.61 -3.35 -5.91
N PHE A 39 9.21 -2.28 -6.62
CA PHE A 39 7.90 -1.65 -6.50
C PHE A 39 6.77 -2.58 -6.98
N ALA A 40 6.94 -3.28 -8.10
CA ALA A 40 5.97 -4.30 -8.52
C ALA A 40 5.86 -5.42 -7.46
N SER A 41 6.99 -5.85 -6.90
CA SER A 41 7.01 -6.88 -5.84
C SER A 41 6.29 -6.43 -4.56
N TYR A 42 6.34 -5.13 -4.24
CA TYR A 42 5.57 -4.54 -3.15
C TYR A 42 4.07 -4.76 -3.34
N TRP A 43 3.53 -4.52 -4.54
CA TRP A 43 2.10 -4.71 -4.81
C TRP A 43 1.72 -6.18 -4.98
N MET A 44 2.63 -7.01 -5.47
CA MET A 44 2.45 -8.47 -5.50
C MET A 44 2.39 -9.11 -4.11
N HIS A 45 2.72 -8.39 -3.03
CA HIS A 45 2.41 -8.83 -1.65
C HIS A 45 0.92 -9.15 -1.46
N PHE A 46 0.06 -8.47 -2.21
CA PHE A 46 -1.39 -8.65 -2.16
C PHE A 46 -1.89 -9.83 -3.00
N ASP A 47 -1.08 -10.38 -3.91
CA ASP A 47 -1.42 -11.58 -4.69
C ASP A 47 -1.30 -12.82 -3.78
N ARG A 48 -2.44 -13.40 -3.40
CA ARG A 48 -2.50 -14.45 -2.37
C ARG A 48 -2.44 -15.84 -2.95
N ASP A 49 -2.91 -16.03 -4.17
CA ASP A 49 -2.88 -17.32 -4.85
C ASP A 49 -1.71 -17.48 -5.84
N GLY A 50 -1.00 -16.39 -6.15
CA GLY A 50 0.25 -16.38 -6.91
C GLY A 50 0.02 -16.45 -8.41
N ASP A 51 -1.14 -16.03 -8.90
CA ASP A 51 -1.49 -16.11 -10.32
C ASP A 51 -0.96 -14.93 -11.16
N GLY A 52 -0.34 -13.93 -10.51
CA GLY A 52 0.19 -12.74 -11.18
C GLY A 52 -0.79 -11.56 -11.22
N ASN A 53 -2.02 -11.73 -10.74
CA ASN A 53 -3.05 -10.70 -10.68
C ASN A 53 -3.53 -10.53 -9.25
N VAL A 54 -3.47 -9.30 -8.74
CA VAL A 54 -4.12 -8.98 -7.48
C VAL A 54 -5.58 -8.71 -7.75
N THR A 55 -6.46 -9.60 -7.31
CA THR A 55 -7.90 -9.34 -7.37
C THR A 55 -8.33 -8.36 -6.27
N LYS A 56 -9.45 -7.68 -6.49
CA LYS A 56 -10.07 -6.81 -5.47
C LYS A 56 -10.30 -7.51 -4.13
N LEU A 57 -10.62 -8.81 -4.14
CA LEU A 57 -10.85 -9.58 -2.94
C LEU A 57 -9.56 -9.82 -2.16
N GLU A 58 -8.46 -10.11 -2.84
CA GLU A 58 -7.16 -10.30 -2.21
C GLU A 58 -6.60 -9.00 -1.69
N PHE A 59 -6.72 -7.92 -2.47
CA PHE A 59 -6.37 -6.57 -2.05
C PHE A 59 -7.09 -6.19 -0.76
N ASP A 60 -8.44 -6.27 -0.75
CA ASP A 60 -9.26 -5.88 0.41
C ASP A 60 -8.95 -6.72 1.65
N ARG A 61 -8.76 -8.03 1.49
CA ARG A 61 -8.46 -8.94 2.60
C ARG A 61 -7.08 -8.69 3.18
N THR A 62 -6.06 -8.58 2.32
CA THR A 62 -4.67 -8.41 2.74
C THR A 62 -4.47 -7.03 3.37
N TRP A 63 -5.04 -5.97 2.78
CA TRP A 63 -4.99 -4.61 3.33
C TRP A 63 -5.53 -4.56 4.77
N LYS A 64 -6.69 -5.19 4.99
CA LYS A 64 -7.31 -5.30 6.32
C LYS A 64 -6.50 -6.16 7.28
N SER A 65 -5.97 -7.30 6.81
CA SER A 65 -5.24 -8.23 7.67
C SER A 65 -3.89 -7.70 8.12
N ASP A 66 -3.23 -6.93 7.25
CA ASP A 66 -1.94 -6.33 7.55
C ASP A 66 -2.07 -5.10 8.43
N GLY A 67 -3.28 -4.56 8.55
CA GLY A 67 -3.56 -3.39 9.38
C GLY A 67 -3.08 -2.10 8.75
N LEU A 68 -3.17 -1.99 7.42
CA LEU A 68 -2.99 -0.71 6.73
C LEU A 68 -4.11 0.27 7.13
N ASN A 69 -3.83 1.56 6.95
CA ASN A 69 -4.75 2.67 7.24
C ASN A 69 -6.08 2.54 6.46
N ASP A 70 -7.13 3.18 6.97
CA ASP A 70 -8.46 3.22 6.32
C ASP A 70 -8.95 1.90 5.72
N PRO A 71 -9.01 0.80 6.49
CA PRO A 71 -9.36 -0.53 5.98
C PRO A 71 -10.74 -0.61 5.32
N GLU A 72 -11.66 0.30 5.64
CA GLU A 72 -12.98 0.40 5.01
C GLU A 72 -12.92 0.96 3.58
N ARG A 73 -11.84 1.68 3.22
CA ARG A 73 -11.62 2.29 1.91
C ARG A 73 -10.77 1.47 0.97
N ALA A 74 -10.21 0.34 1.40
CA ALA A 74 -9.44 -0.56 0.54
C ALA A 74 -10.13 -0.88 -0.82
N PRO A 75 -11.46 -1.10 -0.90
CA PRO A 75 -12.14 -1.28 -2.18
C PRO A 75 -12.10 -0.09 -3.14
N PHE A 76 -11.96 1.14 -2.61
CA PHE A 76 -11.80 2.37 -3.41
C PHE A 76 -10.35 2.57 -3.83
N PHE A 77 -9.40 2.28 -2.95
CA PHE A 77 -7.97 2.32 -3.27
C PHE A 77 -7.65 1.39 -4.43
N PHE A 78 -8.19 0.17 -4.43
CA PHE A 78 -8.07 -0.75 -5.56
C PHE A 78 -8.47 -0.10 -6.90
N ILE A 79 -9.59 0.63 -6.93
CA ILE A 79 -10.09 1.27 -8.16
C ILE A 79 -9.17 2.40 -8.62
N GLU A 80 -8.52 3.11 -7.69
CA GLU A 80 -7.57 4.17 -8.04
C GLU A 80 -6.26 3.62 -8.63
N LEU A 81 -5.86 2.43 -8.14
CA LEU A 81 -4.65 1.74 -8.57
C LEU A 81 -4.83 0.95 -9.88
N ASP A 82 -6.05 0.57 -10.25
CA ASP A 82 -6.40 -0.11 -11.50
C ASP A 82 -6.33 0.88 -12.68
N ARG A 83 -5.10 1.13 -13.16
CA ARG A 83 -4.80 2.11 -14.20
C ARG A 83 -5.15 1.59 -15.58
N VAL A 84 -5.06 0.28 -15.76
CA VAL A 84 -5.52 -0.45 -16.93
C VAL A 84 -6.84 -1.12 -16.55
N ALA A 85 -7.92 -0.35 -16.52
CA ALA A 85 -9.26 -0.72 -16.04
C ALA A 85 -9.81 -2.09 -16.53
N ASP A 86 -9.31 -3.17 -15.95
CA ASP A 86 -9.58 -4.57 -16.27
C ASP A 86 -9.93 -5.42 -15.03
N GLU A 87 -10.10 -4.75 -13.89
CA GLU A 87 -10.52 -5.29 -12.59
C GLU A 87 -9.49 -6.20 -11.91
N VAL A 88 -8.22 -6.12 -12.30
CA VAL A 88 -7.07 -6.70 -11.57
C VAL A 88 -5.98 -5.66 -11.42
N LEU A 89 -5.07 -5.84 -10.44
CA LEU A 89 -3.81 -5.09 -10.44
C LEU A 89 -2.68 -6.03 -10.86
N ASN A 90 -1.94 -5.66 -11.89
CA ASN A 90 -0.84 -6.46 -12.40
C ASN A 90 0.34 -5.58 -12.87
N ALA A 91 1.30 -6.19 -13.57
CA ALA A 91 2.49 -5.50 -14.05
C ALA A 91 2.18 -4.25 -14.91
N GLU A 92 1.09 -4.24 -15.68
CA GLU A 92 0.71 -3.10 -16.49
C GLU A 92 0.33 -1.90 -15.62
N ASP A 93 -0.42 -2.11 -14.54
CA ASP A 93 -0.76 -1.07 -13.56
C ASP A 93 0.45 -0.58 -12.79
N PHE A 94 1.30 -1.52 -12.34
CA PHE A 94 2.45 -1.19 -11.49
C PHE A 94 3.47 -0.32 -12.22
N THR A 95 3.67 -0.50 -13.53
CA THR A 95 4.49 0.41 -14.34
C THR A 95 3.91 1.82 -14.35
N HIS A 96 2.60 1.97 -14.54
CA HIS A 96 1.96 3.28 -14.49
C HIS A 96 2.05 3.94 -13.12
N MET A 97 1.86 3.17 -12.05
CA MET A 97 2.00 3.64 -10.67
C MET A 97 3.44 4.01 -10.31
N PHE A 98 4.41 3.24 -10.79
CA PHE A 98 5.84 3.51 -10.56
C PHE A 98 6.20 4.92 -11.04
N HIS A 99 5.77 5.29 -12.26
CA HIS A 99 5.99 6.63 -12.80
C HIS A 99 5.28 7.76 -12.05
N ILE A 100 4.25 7.47 -11.26
CA ILE A 100 3.63 8.47 -10.37
C ILE A 100 4.48 8.67 -9.11
N PHE A 101 5.06 7.58 -8.59
CA PHE A 101 5.87 7.59 -7.38
C PHE A 101 7.33 8.03 -7.62
N ASP A 102 7.89 7.81 -8.80
CA ASP A 102 9.21 8.27 -9.25
C ASP A 102 9.09 9.74 -9.71
N GLU A 103 9.10 10.68 -8.77
CA GLU A 103 8.73 12.09 -9.03
C GLU A 103 9.77 12.81 -9.88
N ASP A 104 11.06 12.46 -9.70
CA ASP A 104 12.16 13.07 -10.43
C ASP A 104 12.59 12.27 -11.70
N GLY A 105 12.07 11.05 -11.87
CA GLY A 105 12.24 10.24 -13.08
C GLY A 105 13.62 9.61 -13.19
N ASP A 106 14.32 9.41 -12.06
CA ASP A 106 15.64 8.78 -12.03
C ASP A 106 15.60 7.25 -12.10
N GLY A 107 14.39 6.68 -12.08
CA GLY A 107 14.15 5.24 -12.12
C GLY A 107 14.25 4.57 -10.75
N LYS A 108 14.21 5.33 -9.65
CA LYS A 108 14.20 4.86 -8.28
C LYS A 108 13.21 5.66 -7.45
N ILE A 109 12.40 4.98 -6.64
CA ILE A 109 11.51 5.61 -5.67
C ILE A 109 12.25 5.71 -4.33
N LEU A 110 12.54 6.93 -3.92
CA LEU A 110 13.03 7.25 -2.58
C LEU A 110 11.90 7.13 -1.55
N LYS A 111 12.28 6.87 -0.29
CA LYS A 111 11.31 6.86 0.82
C LYS A 111 10.49 8.16 0.90
N SER A 112 11.09 9.32 0.60
CA SER A 112 10.37 10.60 0.62
C SER A 112 9.30 10.71 -0.47
N GLU A 113 9.58 10.20 -1.66
CA GLU A 113 8.62 10.22 -2.77
C GLU A 113 7.50 9.21 -2.53
N PHE A 114 7.85 8.03 -1.99
CA PHE A 114 6.89 7.05 -1.52
C PHE A 114 5.95 7.64 -0.47
N ASP A 115 6.49 8.28 0.57
CA ASP A 115 5.68 8.86 1.66
C ASP A 115 4.75 9.97 1.17
N PHE A 116 5.24 10.81 0.26
CA PHE A 116 4.46 11.89 -0.32
C PHE A 116 3.27 11.35 -1.11
N ASN A 117 3.52 10.41 -2.04
CA ASN A 117 2.48 9.83 -2.88
C ASN A 117 1.54 8.90 -2.09
N TRP A 118 2.06 8.09 -1.18
CA TRP A 118 1.27 7.23 -0.29
C TRP A 118 0.25 8.06 0.49
N LYS A 119 0.72 9.14 1.12
CA LYS A 119 -0.16 10.04 1.87
C LYS A 119 -1.23 10.66 0.98
N GLY A 120 -0.85 11.13 -0.21
CA GLY A 120 -1.79 11.75 -1.15
C GLY A 120 -2.87 10.79 -1.66
N LEU A 121 -2.58 9.50 -1.76
CA LEU A 121 -3.52 8.49 -2.26
C LEU A 121 -4.37 7.86 -1.15
N PHE A 122 -3.81 7.65 0.03
CA PHE A 122 -4.39 6.75 1.04
C PHE A 122 -4.71 7.39 2.39
N ASP A 123 -4.22 8.60 2.70
CA ASP A 123 -4.38 9.26 4.02
C ASP A 123 -5.35 10.47 4.02
N ASP A 124 -6.15 10.63 2.96
CA ASP A 124 -6.99 11.82 2.71
C ASP A 124 -8.31 11.88 3.51
#